data_AF-A0A933SLW0-F1
#
_entry.id   AF-A0A933SLW0-F1
#
_cell.length_a   1.000
_cell.length_b   1.000
_cell.length_c   1.000
_cell.angle_alpha   90.00
_cell.angle_beta   90.00
_cell.angle_gamma   90.00
#
_symmetry.space_group_name_H-M   'P 1'
#
loop_
_entity.id
_entity.type
_entity.pdbx_description
1 polymer ?
#
loop_
_entity_poly.entity_id
_entity_poly.type
_entity_poly.pdbx_seq_one_letter_code
_entity_poly.pdbx_strand_id
1 'polypeptide(L)'
;MATLIQDIVNPTKRGWEEFYRNRWQYDKTVRSTHGNNCTGGCSWMVYVKDGIITWELQAVDYPLLEPTIPPYEPRGCQRGISASWYVY
;
A
#
# COMPACT_ATOMS: atom_id res chain seq x y z
N MET A 1 -0.38 -23.47 39.61
CA MET A 1 -0.70 -23.15 38.21
C MET A 1 0.50 -22.42 37.62
N ALA A 2 1.12 -22.96 36.56
CA ALA A 2 2.36 -22.43 36.00
C ALA A 2 2.08 -21.23 35.08
N THR A 3 2.53 -20.05 35.50
CA THR A 3 2.66 -18.83 34.66
C THR A 3 3.90 -18.95 33.78
N LEU A 4 3.87 -19.83 32.78
CA LEU A 4 5.03 -20.11 31.90
C LEU A 4 5.22 -19.11 30.76
N ILE A 5 4.23 -18.27 30.46
CA ILE A 5 4.34 -17.19 29.49
C ILE A 5 3.70 -15.95 30.09
N GLN A 6 4.48 -14.89 30.26
CA GLN A 6 3.98 -13.56 30.59
C GLN A 6 4.14 -12.67 29.35
N ASP A 7 3.03 -12.17 28.81
CA ASP A 7 3.05 -11.15 27.76
C ASP A 7 3.41 -9.81 28.40
N ILE A 8 4.72 -9.56 28.53
CA ILE A 8 5.25 -8.30 29.05
C ILE A 8 5.17 -7.26 27.95
N VAL A 9 4.03 -6.55 27.88
CA VAL A 9 3.87 -5.41 26.98
C VAL A 9 4.56 -4.19 27.60
N ASN A 10 5.74 -3.85 27.08
CA ASN A 10 6.47 -2.65 27.50
C ASN A 10 6.71 -1.72 26.30
N PRO A 11 5.77 -0.80 26.01
CA PRO A 11 5.84 0.08 24.84
C PRO A 11 7.12 0.92 24.79
N THR A 12 7.69 1.31 25.95
CA THR A 12 8.91 2.14 25.98
C THR A 12 10.14 1.40 25.47
N LYS A 13 10.16 0.06 25.53
CA LYS A 13 11.23 -0.76 24.93
C LYS A 13 11.05 -1.05 23.43
N ARG A 14 9.89 -0.71 22.85
CA ARG A 14 9.54 -0.98 21.44
C ARG A 14 9.81 0.22 20.52
N GLY A 15 10.67 1.15 20.95
CA GLY A 15 11.02 2.33 20.16
C GLY A 15 11.61 2.01 18.77
N TRP A 16 12.27 0.85 18.61
CA TRP A 16 12.81 0.41 17.33
C TRP A 16 11.75 0.23 16.23
N GLU A 17 10.48 0.01 16.59
CA GLU A 17 9.38 -0.14 15.63
C GLU A 17 9.11 1.17 14.87
N GLU A 18 9.52 2.30 15.45
CA GLU A 18 9.37 3.61 14.83
C GLU A 18 10.14 3.71 13.51
N PHE A 19 11.23 2.95 13.36
CA PHE A 19 11.96 2.82 12.10
C PHE A 19 11.03 2.38 10.95
N TYR A 20 10.25 1.32 11.17
CA TYR A 20 9.33 0.79 10.16
C TYR A 20 8.09 1.67 9.97
N ARG A 21 7.58 2.31 11.04
CA ARG A 21 6.48 3.28 10.93
C ARG A 21 6.89 4.48 10.07
N ASN A 22 8.08 5.03 10.30
CA ASN A 22 8.60 6.15 9.53
C ASN A 22 8.86 5.80 8.06
N ARG A 23 9.26 4.55 7.78
CA ARG A 23 9.38 4.05 6.40
C ARG A 23 8.03 4.02 5.69
N TRP A 24 6.96 3.61 6.39
CA TRP A 24 5.61 3.50 5.82
C TRP A 24 4.91 4.86 5.67
N GLN A 25 5.18 5.82 6.54
CA GLN A 25 4.64 7.18 6.44
C GLN A 25 5.08 7.87 5.14
N TYR A 26 4.18 8.66 4.57
CA TYR A 26 4.34 9.38 3.31
C TYR A 26 3.72 10.77 3.40
N ASP A 27 4.07 11.68 2.50
CA ASP A 27 3.61 13.07 2.51
C ASP A 27 2.22 13.19 1.89
N LYS A 28 2.02 12.50 0.77
CA LYS A 28 0.77 12.49 0.02
C LYS A 28 0.61 11.24 -0.84
N THR A 29 -0.62 10.97 -1.21
CA THR A 29 -0.96 10.02 -2.28
C THR A 29 -1.54 10.76 -3.47
N VAL A 30 -1.22 10.30 -4.68
CA VAL A 30 -1.77 10.83 -5.94
C VAL A 30 -2.41 9.67 -6.71
N ARG A 31 -3.63 9.87 -7.23
CA ARG A 31 -4.29 8.87 -8.07
C ARG A 31 -3.69 8.88 -9.47
N SER A 32 -3.34 7.70 -9.98
CA SER A 32 -2.84 7.51 -11.34
C SER A 32 -3.24 6.15 -11.92
N THR A 33 -2.77 5.85 -13.14
CA THR A 33 -2.92 4.58 -13.86
C THR A 33 -1.69 4.32 -14.72
N HIS A 34 -1.47 3.07 -15.13
CA HIS A 34 -0.42 2.71 -16.09
C HIS A 34 -0.98 2.78 -17.53
N GLY A 35 -0.34 3.59 -18.37
CA GLY A 35 -0.73 3.81 -19.77
C GLY A 35 -0.15 2.79 -20.76
N ASN A 36 0.08 1.54 -20.34
CA ASN A 36 0.60 0.47 -21.19
C ASN A 36 -0.53 -0.39 -21.76
N ASN A 37 -0.27 -1.06 -22.89
CA ASN A 37 -1.25 -1.90 -23.58
C ASN A 37 -1.45 -3.27 -22.89
N CYS A 38 -1.95 -3.26 -21.65
CA CYS A 38 -2.11 -4.45 -20.82
C CYS A 38 -3.56 -4.84 -20.54
N THR A 39 -4.54 -4.11 -21.10
CA THR A 39 -6.00 -4.21 -20.85
C THR A 39 -6.45 -3.99 -19.39
N GLY A 40 -5.50 -3.77 -18.47
CA GLY A 40 -5.78 -3.67 -17.05
C GLY A 40 -6.59 -2.43 -16.66
N GLY A 41 -6.19 -1.23 -17.10
CA GLY A 41 -6.84 0.01 -16.67
C GLY A 41 -6.93 0.17 -15.15
N CYS A 42 -5.94 -0.38 -14.43
CA CYS A 42 -5.93 -0.44 -12.97
C CYS A 42 -5.61 0.94 -12.39
N SER A 43 -6.38 1.39 -11.41
CA SER A 43 -6.19 2.63 -10.68
C SER A 43 -5.26 2.37 -9.50
N TRP A 44 -4.30 3.26 -9.32
CA TRP A 44 -3.27 3.16 -8.30
C TRP A 44 -3.22 4.43 -7.47
N MET A 45 -2.89 4.25 -6.19
CA MET A 45 -2.44 5.32 -5.31
C MET A 45 -0.91 5.33 -5.35
N VAL A 46 -0.34 6.40 -5.90
CA VAL A 46 1.10 6.64 -5.94
C VAL A 46 1.49 7.37 -4.67
N TYR A 47 2.42 6.82 -3.90
CA TYR A 47 2.87 7.35 -2.62
C TYR A 47 4.12 8.20 -2.84
N VAL A 48 4.06 9.43 -2.32
CA VAL A 48 5.16 10.40 -2.38
C VAL A 48 5.67 10.66 -0.97
N LYS A 49 6.97 10.55 -0.77
CA LYS A 49 7.65 10.84 0.49
C LYS A 49 8.90 11.67 0.22
N ASP A 50 9.09 12.72 1.00
CA ASP A 50 10.16 13.71 0.83
C ASP A 50 10.21 14.27 -0.61
N GLY A 51 9.04 14.46 -1.21
CA GLY A 51 8.90 14.93 -2.60
C GLY A 51 9.26 13.92 -3.69
N ILE A 52 9.55 12.66 -3.36
CA ILE A 52 9.97 11.59 -4.28
C ILE A 52 8.89 10.50 -4.33
N ILE A 53 8.62 9.94 -5.52
CA ILE A 53 7.74 8.78 -5.67
C ILE A 53 8.46 7.56 -5.09
N THR A 54 7.88 6.92 -4.08
CA THR A 54 8.52 5.81 -3.38
C THR A 54 7.95 4.44 -3.74
N TRP A 55 6.63 4.31 -3.75
CA TRP A 55 5.92 3.09 -4.14
C TRP A 55 4.50 3.41 -4.60
N GLU A 56 3.79 2.40 -5.07
CA GLU A 56 2.37 2.47 -5.41
C GLU A 56 1.62 1.30 -4.80
N LEU A 57 0.34 1.48 -4.50
CA LEU A 57 -0.58 0.38 -4.18
C LEU A 57 -1.86 0.55 -4.98
N GLN A 58 -2.56 -0.55 -5.20
CA GLN A 58 -3.85 -0.50 -5.87
C GLN A 58 -4.83 0.40 -5.11
N ALA A 59 -5.60 1.19 -5.85
CA ALA A 59 -6.78 1.82 -5.30
C ALA A 59 -7.92 0.80 -5.24
N VAL A 60 -8.72 0.85 -4.17
CA VAL A 60 -9.76 -0.15 -3.86
C VAL A 60 -11.18 0.43 -3.84
N ASP A 61 -11.35 1.62 -4.42
CA ASP A 61 -12.57 2.42 -4.37
C ASP A 61 -13.29 2.50 -5.73
N TYR A 62 -13.20 1.44 -6.54
CA TYR A 62 -14.03 1.31 -7.72
C TYR A 62 -15.51 1.30 -7.33
N PRO A 63 -16.40 1.98 -8.09
CA PRO A 63 -17.83 1.86 -7.88
C PRO A 63 -18.29 0.41 -7.98
N LEU A 64 -19.19 -0.01 -7.08
CA LEU A 64 -19.85 -1.31 -7.18
C LEU A 64 -20.74 -1.32 -8.42
N LEU A 65 -20.69 -2.40 -9.19
CA LEU A 65 -21.62 -2.61 -10.31
C LEU A 65 -23.02 -2.96 -9.79
N GLU A 66 -23.08 -3.96 -8.91
CA GLU A 66 -24.28 -4.41 -8.23
C GLU A 66 -23.92 -5.15 -6.93
N PRO A 67 -24.84 -5.27 -5.94
CA PRO A 67 -24.54 -5.91 -4.66
C PRO A 67 -24.27 -7.42 -4.73
N THR A 68 -24.69 -8.07 -5.82
CA THR A 68 -24.63 -9.54 -5.99
C THR A 68 -23.37 -10.04 -6.69
N ILE A 69 -22.57 -9.14 -7.28
CA ILE A 69 -21.32 -9.49 -7.98
C ILE A 69 -20.13 -9.02 -7.14
N PRO A 70 -19.05 -9.83 -7.06
CA PRO A 70 -17.82 -9.40 -6.42
C PRO A 70 -17.28 -8.09 -7.00
N PRO A 71 -16.78 -7.18 -6.16
CA PRO A 71 -16.22 -5.93 -6.64
C PRO A 71 -14.95 -6.15 -7.48
N TYR A 72 -14.58 -5.16 -8.29
CA TYR A 72 -13.37 -5.23 -9.12
C TYR A 72 -12.06 -5.04 -8.36
N GLU A 73 -12.11 -4.45 -7.17
CA GLU A 73 -10.92 -4.24 -6.36
C GLU A 73 -10.22 -5.58 -6.02
N PRO A 74 -8.89 -5.57 -5.83
CA PRO A 74 -7.96 -4.45 -6.00
C PRO A 74 -7.46 -4.27 -7.45
N ARG A 75 -7.77 -5.17 -8.38
CA ARG A 75 -7.05 -5.29 -9.66
C ARG A 75 -5.52 -5.30 -9.45
N GLY A 76 -4.78 -4.64 -10.34
CA GLY A 76 -3.31 -4.55 -10.30
C GLY A 76 -2.59 -5.80 -10.82
N CYS A 77 -1.27 -5.69 -11.00
CA CYS A 77 -0.41 -6.83 -11.37
C CYS A 77 1.04 -6.58 -10.94
N GLN A 78 1.89 -7.60 -11.05
CA GLN A 78 3.30 -7.54 -10.68
C GLN A 78 4.13 -6.56 -11.51
N ARG A 79 3.67 -6.21 -12.72
CA ARG A 79 4.32 -5.20 -13.56
C ARG A 79 3.93 -3.79 -13.15
N GLY A 80 2.69 -3.63 -12.68
CA GLY A 80 2.18 -2.36 -12.20
C GLY A 80 2.77 -1.98 -10.84
N ILE A 81 2.88 -2.93 -9.91
CA ILE A 81 3.43 -2.67 -8.56
C ILE A 81 4.91 -2.24 -8.58
N SER A 82 5.61 -2.49 -9.68
CA SER A 82 7.02 -2.14 -9.87
C SER A 82 7.24 -0.89 -10.74
N ALA A 83 6.17 -0.18 -11.17
CA ALA A 83 6.31 0.89 -12.15
C ALA A 83 7.07 2.11 -11.59
N SER A 84 6.98 2.37 -10.28
CA SER A 84 7.74 3.42 -9.58
C SER A 84 9.26 3.31 -9.77
N TRP A 85 9.78 2.13 -10.13
CA TRP A 85 11.19 1.93 -10.42
C TRP A 85 11.68 2.75 -11.63
N TYR A 86 10.83 2.97 -12.64
CA TYR A 86 11.21 3.63 -13.90
C TYR A 86 11.32 5.16 -13.82
N VAL A 87 10.94 5.78 -12.70
CA VAL A 87 10.93 7.25 -12.55
C VAL A 87 12.34 7.82 -12.42
N TYR A 88 13.33 6.98 -12.11
CA TYR A 88 14.72 7.34 -11.79
C TYR A 88 15.71 6.51 -12.60
#